data_AF-A0A1J5MWR0-F1
#
_entry.id   AF-A0A1J5MWR0-F1
#
_cell.length_a   1.000
_cell.length_b   1.000
_cell.length_c   1.000
_cell.angle_alpha   90.00
_cell.angle_beta   90.00
_cell.angle_gamma   90.00
#
_symmetry.space_group_name_H-M   'P 1'
#
loop_
_entity.id
_entity.type
_entity.pdbx_description
1 polymer ?
#
loop_
_entity_poly.entity_id
_entity_poly.type
_entity_poly.pdbx_seq_one_letter_code
_entity_poly.pdbx_strand_id
1 'polypeptide(L)'
;MTKESEPIDVQHVTCGLVPLMQTHLEGSDPEVDTVSFKVRQGIQTELWNSFGTGSRWRLTEITSDLFFDVATFVRVEVSELDPLGLIDF
;
A
#
# COMPACT_ATOMS: atom_id res chain seq x y z
N MET A 1 -6.93 -3.39 -17.73
CA MET A 1 -7.88 -3.74 -16.65
C MET A 1 -7.03 -3.82 -15.40
N THR A 2 -7.25 -2.96 -14.43
CA THR A 2 -6.62 -3.07 -13.11
C THR A 2 -7.17 -4.32 -12.43
N LYS A 3 -6.31 -5.26 -12.06
CA LYS A 3 -6.71 -6.46 -11.31
C LYS A 3 -6.63 -6.12 -9.82
N GLU A 4 -7.75 -6.27 -9.14
CA GLU A 4 -7.89 -5.98 -7.71
C GLU A 4 -7.88 -7.30 -6.92
N SER A 5 -7.23 -7.31 -5.75
CA SER A 5 -7.32 -8.44 -4.83
C SER A 5 -8.52 -8.30 -3.89
N GLU A 6 -9.00 -9.42 -3.34
CA GLU A 6 -9.92 -9.36 -2.20
C GLU A 6 -9.26 -8.65 -1.00
N PRO A 7 -10.03 -7.89 -0.18
CA PRO A 7 -9.47 -7.19 0.97
C PRO A 7 -8.91 -8.15 2.02
N ILE A 8 -7.66 -7.94 2.42
CA ILE A 8 -6.96 -8.76 3.41
C ILE A 8 -7.33 -8.27 4.82
N ASP A 9 -7.87 -9.14 5.66
CA ASP A 9 -8.28 -8.78 7.03
C ASP A 9 -7.09 -8.86 8.00
N VAL A 10 -6.63 -7.69 8.45
CA VAL A 10 -5.58 -7.53 9.46
C VAL A 10 -6.04 -6.64 10.62
N GLN A 11 -7.35 -6.44 10.80
CA GLN A 11 -7.88 -5.50 11.80
C GLN A 11 -7.55 -5.92 13.25
N HIS A 12 -7.29 -7.21 13.46
CA HIS A 12 -6.92 -7.81 14.74
C HIS A 12 -5.43 -7.69 15.06
N VAL A 13 -4.60 -7.26 14.10
CA VAL A 13 -3.14 -7.21 14.24
C VAL A 13 -2.74 -5.93 14.98
N THR A 14 -2.24 -6.09 16.19
CA THR A 14 -1.84 -4.98 17.06
C THR A 14 -0.37 -4.62 16.87
N CYS A 15 0.51 -5.61 16.92
CA CYS A 15 1.96 -5.49 16.77
C CYS A 15 2.40 -5.98 15.39
N GLY A 16 3.33 -5.27 14.74
CA GLY A 16 3.90 -5.71 13.47
C GLY A 16 2.97 -5.57 12.26
N LEU A 17 1.92 -4.74 12.35
CA LEU A 17 0.96 -4.50 11.27
C LEU A 17 1.65 -4.05 9.97
N VAL A 18 2.53 -3.05 10.05
CA VAL A 18 3.21 -2.48 8.87
C VAL A 18 4.09 -3.53 8.18
N PRO A 19 5.01 -4.25 8.87
CA PRO A 19 5.77 -5.35 8.26
C PRO A 19 4.90 -6.45 7.64
N LEU A 20 3.78 -6.81 8.28
CA LEU A 20 2.84 -7.80 7.75
C LEU A 20 2.23 -7.32 6.43
N MET A 21 1.71 -6.09 6.41
CA MET A 21 1.15 -5.49 5.20
C MET A 21 2.19 -5.38 4.08
N GLN A 22 3.43 -4.99 4.38
CA GLN A 22 4.53 -4.98 3.40
C GLN A 22 4.79 -6.36 2.81
N THR A 23 4.79 -7.41 3.64
CA THR A 23 4.97 -8.80 3.17
C THR A 23 3.87 -9.21 2.18
N HIS A 24 2.60 -8.84 2.45
CA HIS A 24 1.49 -9.08 1.54
C HIS A 24 1.60 -8.29 0.23
N LEU A 25 2.01 -7.03 0.31
CA LEU A 25 2.22 -6.18 -0.86
C LEU A 25 3.35 -6.74 -1.76
N GLU A 26 4.46 -7.17 -1.18
CA GLU A 26 5.59 -7.75 -1.92
C GLU A 26 5.27 -9.13 -2.51
N GLY A 27 4.48 -9.95 -1.80
CA GLY A 27 4.06 -11.29 -2.22
C GLY A 27 2.84 -11.32 -3.16
N SER A 28 2.27 -10.17 -3.51
CA SER A 28 1.13 -10.07 -4.42
C SER A 28 1.51 -10.49 -5.85
N ASP A 29 0.54 -11.10 -6.55
CA ASP A 29 0.66 -11.48 -7.96
C ASP A 29 1.08 -10.25 -8.82
N PRO A 30 2.08 -10.38 -9.71
CA PRO A 30 2.50 -9.31 -10.62
C PRO A 30 1.37 -8.67 -11.43
N GLU A 31 0.30 -9.42 -11.71
CA GLU A 31 -0.87 -8.89 -12.42
C GLU A 31 -1.81 -8.06 -11.53
N VAL A 32 -1.66 -8.12 -10.20
CA VAL A 32 -2.46 -7.34 -9.25
C VAL A 32 -1.88 -5.94 -9.11
N ASP A 33 -2.71 -4.96 -9.42
CA ASP A 33 -2.36 -3.53 -9.40
C ASP A 33 -2.93 -2.81 -8.17
N THR A 34 -3.86 -3.45 -7.46
CA THR A 34 -4.52 -2.85 -6.30
C THR A 34 -4.73 -3.89 -5.21
N VAL A 35 -4.29 -3.55 -3.99
CA VAL A 35 -4.43 -4.37 -2.79
C VAL A 35 -5.07 -3.55 -1.69
N SER A 36 -6.11 -4.11 -1.07
CA SER A 36 -6.81 -3.47 0.05
C SER A 36 -6.64 -4.26 1.34
N PHE A 37 -6.56 -3.56 2.47
CA PHE A 37 -6.46 -4.15 3.80
C PHE A 37 -7.58 -3.62 4.69
N LYS A 38 -8.28 -4.51 5.40
CA LYS A 38 -9.12 -4.11 6.53
C LYS A 38 -8.24 -3.95 7.75
N VAL A 39 -8.22 -2.76 8.32
CA VAL A 39 -7.35 -2.38 9.44
C VAL A 39 -8.18 -1.87 10.61
N ARG A 40 -7.61 -1.83 11.81
CA ARG A 40 -8.28 -1.24 12.98
C ARG A 40 -8.59 0.23 12.71
N GLN A 41 -9.69 0.73 13.26
CA GLN A 41 -10.01 2.15 13.12
C GLN A 41 -9.02 3.03 13.87
N GLY A 42 -8.77 4.24 13.35
CA GLY A 42 -8.01 5.28 14.04
C GLY A 42 -6.49 5.21 13.90
N ILE A 43 -5.96 4.38 13.00
CA ILE A 43 -4.52 4.33 12.68
C ILE A 43 -4.14 4.95 11.33
N GLN A 44 -5.01 5.77 10.77
CA GLN A 44 -4.80 6.41 9.48
C GLN A 44 -3.47 7.16 9.44
N THR A 45 -3.20 7.99 10.45
CA THR A 45 -1.94 8.75 10.56
C THR A 45 -0.72 7.84 10.67
N GLU A 46 -0.82 6.73 11.41
CA GLU A 46 0.25 5.74 11.52
C GLU A 46 0.57 5.11 10.15
N LEU A 47 -0.46 4.75 9.38
CA LEU A 47 -0.32 4.17 8.06
C LEU A 47 0.27 5.17 7.05
N TRP A 48 -0.21 6.41 7.02
CA TRP A 48 0.35 7.45 6.16
C TRP A 48 1.81 7.75 6.45
N ASN A 49 2.22 7.70 7.72
CA ASN A 49 3.61 7.90 8.12
C ASN A 49 4.49 6.68 7.82
N SER A 50 3.90 5.47 7.78
CA SER A 50 4.62 4.22 7.58
C SER A 50 4.81 3.85 6.11
N PHE A 51 3.84 4.18 5.26
CA PHE A 51 3.83 3.85 3.84
C PHE A 51 4.15 5.09 2.99
N GLY A 52 5.41 5.52 3.07
CA GLY A 52 5.96 6.69 2.37
C GLY A 52 6.48 6.43 0.96
N THR A 53 7.25 7.40 0.43
CA THR A 53 7.82 7.40 -0.92
C THR A 53 8.97 6.38 -1.08
N GLY A 54 9.01 5.65 -2.20
CA GLY A 54 10.11 4.73 -2.56
C GLY A 54 9.73 3.24 -2.58
N SER A 55 8.53 2.90 -2.13
CA SER A 55 7.94 1.57 -2.26
C SER A 55 7.27 1.37 -3.63
N ARG A 56 7.25 0.14 -4.15
CA ARG A 56 6.48 -0.25 -5.37
C ARG A 56 4.97 -0.17 -5.16
N TRP A 57 4.54 0.13 -3.94
CA TRP A 57 3.16 0.27 -3.53
C TRP A 57 2.94 1.61 -2.87
N ARG A 58 1.90 2.31 -3.29
CA ARG A 58 1.51 3.61 -2.73
C ARG A 58 0.17 3.46 -2.06
N LEU A 59 0.10 3.84 -0.79
CA LEU A 59 -1.17 4.05 -0.09
C LEU A 59 -1.88 5.24 -0.76
N THR A 60 -3.07 5.01 -1.31
CA THR A 60 -3.84 6.05 -2.03
C THR A 60 -5.03 6.55 -1.24
N GLU A 61 -5.64 5.66 -0.47
CA GLU A 61 -6.87 5.97 0.25
C GLU A 61 -6.96 5.15 1.54
N ILE A 62 -7.57 5.75 2.56
CA ILE A 62 -8.11 5.02 3.70
C ILE A 62 -9.58 5.43 3.86
N THR A 63 -10.50 4.49 3.64
CA THR A 63 -11.94 4.71 3.77
C THR A 63 -12.42 4.08 5.07
N SER A 64 -13.20 4.82 5.87
CA SER A 64 -13.79 4.26 7.09
C SER A 64 -15.08 3.50 6.79
N ASP A 65 -15.22 2.32 7.37
CA ASP A 65 -16.43 1.50 7.35
C ASP A 65 -16.94 1.25 8.79
N LEU A 66 -18.04 0.52 8.94
CA LEU A 66 -18.52 0.06 10.22
C LEU A 66 -17.52 -0.96 10.80
N PHE A 67 -16.86 -0.57 11.90
CA PHE A 67 -15.94 -1.36 12.73
C PHE A 67 -14.51 -1.54 12.23
N PHE A 68 -14.20 -1.16 10.98
CA PHE A 68 -12.84 -1.20 10.43
C PHE A 68 -12.60 -0.03 9.47
N ASP A 69 -11.34 0.28 9.21
CA ASP A 69 -10.94 1.14 8.10
C ASP A 69 -10.42 0.25 6.95
N VAL A 70 -10.51 0.71 5.70
CA VAL A 70 -9.99 0.03 4.52
C VAL A 70 -8.86 0.86 3.93
N ALA A 71 -7.63 0.35 4.01
CA ALA A 71 -6.46 0.97 3.42
C ALA A 71 -6.20 0.36 2.03
N THR A 72 -6.17 1.20 1.00
CA THR A 72 -6.00 0.77 -0.40
C THR A 72 -4.65 1.22 -0.93
N PHE A 73 -3.93 0.27 -1.53
CA PHE A 73 -2.62 0.45 -2.13
C PHE A 73 -2.69 0.19 -3.61
N VAL A 74 -2.01 1.03 -4.39
CA VAL A 74 -1.82 0.80 -5.83
C VAL A 74 -0.36 0.53 -6.13
N ARG A 75 -0.12 -0.39 -7.06
CA ARG A 75 1.22 -0.66 -7.57
C ARG A 75 1.69 0.56 -8.36
N VAL A 76 2.88 1.05 -8.07
CA VAL A 76 3.53 2.14 -8.79
C VAL A 76 4.80 1.62 -9.44
N GLU A 77 4.98 1.94 -10.72
CA GLU A 77 6.28 1.80 -11.34
C GLU A 77 7.25 2.77 -10.66
N VAL A 78 8.27 2.23 -10.02
CA VAL A 78 9.37 3.05 -9.52
C VAL A 78 10.16 3.42 -10.76
N SER A 79 9.94 4.61 -11.32
CA SER A 79 10.91 5.15 -12.26
C SER A 79 12.19 5.34 -11.45
N GLU A 80 13.21 4.54 -11.74
CA GLU A 80 14.57 4.92 -11.39
C GLU A 80 14.77 6.29 -12.05
N LEU A 81 14.69 7.36 -11.25
CA LEU A 81 15.13 8.67 -11.69
C LEU A 81 16.58 8.46 -12.09
N ASP A 82 16.82 8.51 -13.40
CA ASP A 82 18.15 8.47 -13.98
C ASP A 82 19.00 9.52 -13.23
N PRO A 83 19.96 9.10 -12.38
CA PRO A 83 20.62 9.99 -11.43
C PRO A 83 21.52 11.02 -12.12
N LEU A 84 21.59 11.01 -13.45
CA LEU A 84 22.50 11.82 -14.24
C LEU A 84 21.86 13.02 -14.93
N GLY A 85 20.54 13.15 -15.03
CA GLY A 85 19.90 14.35 -15.60
C GLY A 85 20.50 14.82 -16.94
N LEU A 86 21.02 13.89 -17.76
CA LEU A 86 21.60 14.18 -19.06
C LEU A 86 20.47 14.13 -20.09
N ILE A 87 19.67 15.19 -20.13
CA ILE A 87 18.90 15.49 -21.33
C ILE A 87 19.79 16.40 -22.18
N ASP A 88 20.46 15.81 -23.17
CA ASP A 88 21.13 16.54 -24.25
C ASP A 88 20.06 17.30 -25.06
N PHE A 89 20.15 18.63 -25.08
CA PHE A 89 19.53 19.50 -26.08
C PHE A 89 20.55 20.51 -26.59
#